data_AF-A0A6V7KDP5-F1
#
_entry.id   AF-A0A6V7KDP5-F1
#
_cell.length_a   1.000
_cell.length_b   1.000
_cell.length_c   1.000
_cell.angle_alpha   90.00
_cell.angle_beta   90.00
_cell.angle_gamma   90.00
#
_symmetry.space_group_name_H-M   'P 1'
#
loop_
_entity.id
_entity.type
_entity.pdbx_description
1 polymer ?
#
loop_
_entity_poly.entity_id
_entity_poly.type
_entity_poly.pdbx_seq_one_letter_code
_entity_poly.pdbx_strand_id
1 'polypeptide(L)'
;MSYFGDTLAHASLLGVAIGFLLDINVYYAVILVTLLLALGLVWFERHPYLAIDTLLGIMAHSALSLGLVVVSLMNNIRVDLMAYLFGDLLSVTTQDLWLIGPGVLVVIAIMCWQWRSLLSMTISQELAHVDGINLQRTRLILMLVTALTIGLAMKFVGALIITSLLIIPAAIARRFAHTPEQMAGLAVVLGMLAVTGGLIFSAFYNTPAGPSVVLSASFLFILSLIRKQPA
;
A
#
# COMPACT_ATOMS: atom_id res chain seq x y z
N MET A 1 4.69 -13.47 1.42
CA MET A 1 4.68 -12.03 1.05
C MET A 1 3.96 -11.20 2.11
N SER A 2 4.31 -11.38 3.39
CA SER A 2 3.71 -10.59 4.49
C SER A 2 4.23 -9.15 4.54
N TYR A 3 5.44 -8.91 4.02
CA TYR A 3 6.15 -7.62 4.12
C TYR A 3 6.15 -6.79 2.83
N PHE A 4 5.34 -7.16 1.84
CA PHE A 4 5.36 -6.51 0.53
C PHE A 4 4.89 -5.05 0.59
N GLY A 5 3.79 -4.78 1.31
CA GLY A 5 3.28 -3.43 1.53
C GLY A 5 4.29 -2.54 2.25
N ASP A 6 4.92 -3.06 3.31
CA ASP A 6 5.96 -2.35 4.06
C ASP A 6 7.15 -1.99 3.16
N THR A 7 7.61 -2.94 2.34
CA THR A 7 8.75 -2.73 1.43
C THR A 7 8.48 -1.58 0.45
N LEU A 8 7.29 -1.55 -0.15
CA LEU A 8 6.92 -0.49 -1.07
C LEU A 8 6.68 0.86 -0.39
N ALA A 9 6.21 0.86 0.86
CA ALA A 9 6.09 2.08 1.66
C ALA A 9 7.46 2.66 2.06
N HIS A 10 8.48 1.83 2.26
CA HIS A 10 9.86 2.31 2.47
C HIS A 10 10.49 2.78 1.16
N ALA A 11 10.19 2.09 0.04
CA ALA A 11 10.60 2.51 -1.30
C ALA A 11 9.99 3.84 -1.74
N SER A 12 8.77 4.16 -1.29
CA SER A 12 8.15 5.44 -1.60
C SER A 12 8.89 6.60 -0.92
N LEU A 13 9.43 6.43 0.29
CA LEU A 13 10.29 7.43 0.95
C LEU A 13 11.59 7.67 0.17
N LEU A 14 12.19 6.61 -0.38
CA LEU A 14 13.30 6.76 -1.33
C LEU A 14 12.88 7.57 -2.56
N GLY A 15 11.68 7.32 -3.09
CA GLY A 15 11.11 8.09 -4.19
C GLY A 15 10.92 9.58 -3.85
N VAL A 16 10.54 9.91 -2.61
CA VAL A 16 10.49 11.29 -2.13
C VAL A 16 11.88 11.93 -2.15
N ALA A 17 12.88 11.24 -1.61
CA ALA A 17 14.26 11.72 -1.59
C ALA A 17 14.82 11.98 -3.01
N ILE A 18 14.58 11.05 -3.93
CA ILE A 18 14.99 11.18 -5.34
C ILE A 18 14.23 12.31 -6.04
N GLY A 19 12.94 12.48 -5.75
CA GLY A 19 12.13 13.58 -6.28
C GLY A 19 12.71 14.94 -5.93
N PHE A 20 13.09 15.13 -4.66
CA PHE A 20 13.77 16.35 -4.22
C PHE A 20 15.17 16.50 -4.83
N LEU A 21 15.95 15.41 -4.92
CA LEU A 21 17.32 15.47 -5.46
C LEU A 21 17.34 15.91 -6.93
N LEU A 22 16.38 15.45 -7.72
CA LEU A 22 16.28 15.75 -9.16
C LEU A 22 15.45 16.98 -9.47
N ASP A 23 14.89 17.66 -8.46
CA ASP A 23 13.95 18.78 -8.59
C ASP A 23 12.73 18.44 -9.48
N ILE A 24 12.26 17.19 -9.39
CA ILE A 24 11.08 16.68 -10.10
C ILE A 24 9.91 16.67 -9.12
N ASN A 25 8.68 16.81 -9.64
CA ASN A 25 7.48 16.64 -8.84
C ASN A 25 7.49 15.30 -8.09
N VAL A 26 7.52 15.40 -6.76
CA VAL A 26 7.63 14.30 -5.79
C VAL A 26 6.59 13.22 -6.03
N TYR A 27 5.37 13.58 -6.45
CA TYR A 27 4.31 12.62 -6.72
C TYR A 27 4.70 11.61 -7.81
N TYR A 28 5.22 12.09 -8.94
CA TYR A 28 5.64 11.21 -10.03
C TYR A 28 6.91 10.44 -9.70
N ALA A 29 7.85 11.07 -8.97
CA ALA A 29 9.06 10.41 -8.52
C ALA A 29 8.76 9.21 -7.61
N VAL A 30 7.82 9.38 -6.67
CA VAL A 30 7.36 8.30 -5.78
C VAL A 30 6.78 7.15 -6.57
N ILE A 31 5.84 7.42 -7.48
CA ILE A 31 5.21 6.38 -8.30
C ILE A 31 6.25 5.65 -9.14
N LEU A 32 7.17 6.38 -9.77
CA LEU A 32 8.19 5.80 -10.62
C LEU A 32 9.12 4.88 -9.82
N VAL A 33 9.59 5.34 -8.66
CA VAL A 33 10.52 4.56 -7.81
C VAL A 33 9.83 3.33 -7.21
N THR A 34 8.58 3.44 -6.74
CA THR A 34 7.83 2.27 -6.24
C THR A 34 7.59 1.25 -7.35
N LEU A 35 7.29 1.70 -8.58
CA LEU A 35 7.09 0.82 -9.72
C LEU A 35 8.40 0.12 -10.14
N LEU A 36 9.51 0.86 -10.20
CA LEU A 36 10.83 0.30 -10.51
C LEU A 36 11.24 -0.74 -9.46
N LEU A 37 10.99 -0.46 -8.19
CA LEU A 37 11.35 -1.37 -7.10
C LEU A 37 10.48 -2.64 -7.13
N ALA A 38 9.19 -2.50 -7.44
CA ALA A 38 8.30 -3.65 -7.68
C ALA A 38 8.78 -4.52 -8.86
N LEU A 39 9.19 -3.90 -9.98
CA LEU A 39 9.78 -4.63 -11.12
C LEU A 39 11.09 -5.33 -10.75
N GLY A 40 11.96 -4.64 -10.00
CA GLY A 40 13.20 -5.21 -9.48
C GLY A 40 12.94 -6.43 -8.60
N LEU A 41 11.92 -6.37 -7.73
CA LEU A 41 11.50 -7.49 -6.90
C LEU A 41 11.05 -8.69 -7.74
N VAL A 42 10.22 -8.46 -8.76
CA VAL A 42 9.75 -9.52 -9.67
C VAL A 42 10.92 -10.18 -10.39
N TRP A 43 11.91 -9.40 -10.80
CA TRP A 43 13.10 -9.92 -11.48
C TRP A 43 13.98 -10.75 -10.56
N PHE A 44 14.14 -10.31 -9.30
CA PHE A 44 14.88 -11.05 -8.29
C PHE A 44 14.16 -12.32 -7.84
N GLU A 45 12.83 -12.30 -7.76
CA GLU A 45 12.00 -13.47 -7.43
C GLU A 45 12.18 -14.62 -8.44
N ARG A 46 12.54 -14.31 -9.70
CA ARG A 46 12.85 -15.34 -10.72
C ARG A 46 14.15 -16.09 -10.45
N HIS A 47 15.02 -15.58 -9.57
CA HIS A 47 16.30 -16.16 -9.23
C HIS A 47 16.26 -16.65 -7.77
N PRO A 48 16.03 -17.95 -7.52
CA PRO A 48 15.68 -18.48 -6.20
C PRO A 48 16.90 -18.63 -5.26
N TYR A 49 17.78 -17.63 -5.19
CA TYR A 49 18.94 -17.66 -4.30
C TYR A 49 18.59 -17.34 -2.85
N LEU A 50 17.50 -16.60 -2.60
CA LEU A 50 17.03 -16.22 -1.26
C LEU A 50 15.51 -16.37 -1.12
N ALA A 51 15.05 -16.52 0.13
CA ALA A 51 13.62 -16.47 0.45
C ALA A 51 13.04 -15.09 0.11
N ILE A 52 11.82 -15.06 -0.43
CA ILE A 52 11.18 -13.80 -0.85
C ILE A 52 11.03 -12.81 0.32
N ASP A 53 10.74 -13.31 1.51
CA ASP A 53 10.51 -12.46 2.68
C ASP A 53 11.83 -11.86 3.20
N THR A 54 12.98 -12.55 3.03
CA THR A 54 14.30 -11.96 3.35
C THR A 54 14.68 -10.89 2.34
N LEU A 55 14.39 -11.12 1.05
CA LEU A 55 14.65 -10.16 -0.01
C LEU A 55 13.82 -8.88 0.16
N LEU A 56 12.53 -9.02 0.46
CA LEU A 56 11.65 -7.91 0.80
C LEU A 56 12.21 -7.10 1.98
N GLY A 57 12.61 -7.78 3.06
CA GLY A 57 13.21 -7.12 4.22
C GLY A 57 14.47 -6.32 3.88
N ILE A 58 15.39 -6.91 3.09
CA ILE A 58 16.64 -6.24 2.67
C ILE A 58 16.32 -5.03 1.78
N MET A 59 15.41 -5.16 0.81
CA MET A 59 15.02 -4.06 -0.07
C MET A 59 14.35 -2.92 0.70
N ALA A 60 13.50 -3.22 1.68
CA ALA A 60 12.82 -2.22 2.49
C ALA A 60 13.83 -1.35 3.28
N HIS A 61 14.74 -2.00 4.02
CA HIS A 61 15.71 -1.31 4.86
C HIS A 61 16.78 -0.59 4.04
N SER A 62 17.21 -1.18 2.92
CA SER A 62 18.15 -0.53 2.01
C SER A 62 17.53 0.68 1.33
N ALA A 63 16.28 0.61 0.87
CA ALA A 63 15.59 1.75 0.28
C ALA A 63 15.41 2.90 1.28
N LEU A 64 14.98 2.61 2.51
CA LEU A 64 14.86 3.63 3.55
C LEU A 64 16.21 4.25 3.91
N SER A 65 17.23 3.42 4.12
CA SER A 65 18.57 3.91 4.46
C SER A 65 19.16 4.77 3.35
N LEU A 66 19.04 4.34 2.09
CA LEU A 66 19.51 5.09 0.94
C LEU A 66 18.74 6.42 0.80
N GLY A 67 17.41 6.39 0.95
CA GLY A 67 16.59 7.59 0.92
C GLY A 67 17.00 8.60 1.99
N LEU A 68 17.26 8.13 3.22
CA LEU A 68 17.69 8.98 4.32
C LEU A 68 19.10 9.57 4.09
N VAL A 69 20.03 8.79 3.54
CA VAL A 69 21.37 9.29 3.16
C VAL A 69 21.25 10.37 2.08
N VAL A 70 20.43 10.16 1.06
CA VAL A 70 20.19 11.16 0.00
C VAL A 70 19.66 12.45 0.60
N VAL A 71 18.62 12.39 1.46
CA VAL A 71 18.09 13.59 2.14
C VAL A 71 19.14 14.24 3.03
N SER A 72 19.94 13.47 3.77
CA SER A 72 20.98 14.01 4.66
C SER A 72 22.09 14.75 3.93
N LEU A 73 22.34 14.45 2.66
CA LEU A 73 23.32 15.15 1.83
C LEU A 73 22.78 16.48 1.30
N MET A 74 21.47 16.71 1.42
CA MET A 74 20.78 17.90 0.91
C MET A 74 20.70 18.97 2.00
N ASN A 75 21.74 19.80 2.11
CA ASN A 75 21.83 20.84 3.15
C ASN A 75 20.77 21.95 3.07
N ASN A 76 20.11 22.12 1.92
CA ASN A 76 19.23 23.26 1.65
C ASN A 76 17.74 22.94 1.69
N ILE A 77 17.36 21.68 1.93
CA ILE A 77 15.95 21.24 1.88
C ILE A 77 15.55 20.66 3.25
N ARG A 78 14.64 21.35 3.94
CA ARG A 78 14.01 20.82 5.16
C ARG A 78 12.87 19.89 4.75
N VAL A 79 13.18 18.61 4.62
CA VAL A 79 12.15 17.57 4.41
C VAL A 79 11.49 17.26 5.75
N ASP A 80 10.19 17.51 5.86
CA ASP A 80 9.41 17.06 7.02
C ASP A 80 9.13 15.56 6.90
N LEU A 81 10.05 14.75 7.41
CA LEU A 81 9.95 13.29 7.36
C LEU A 81 8.71 12.80 8.13
N MET A 82 8.28 13.51 9.18
CA MET A 82 7.11 13.11 9.97
C MET A 82 5.83 13.25 9.14
N ALA A 83 5.72 14.31 8.34
CA ALA A 83 4.60 14.49 7.41
C ALA A 83 4.54 13.38 6.35
N TYR A 84 5.67 12.87 5.85
CA TYR A 84 5.68 11.75 4.90
C TYR A 84 5.46 10.38 5.55
N LEU A 85 5.90 10.18 6.79
CA LEU A 85 5.71 8.94 7.52
C LEU A 85 4.24 8.74 7.95
N PHE A 86 3.61 9.79 8.46
CA PHE A 86 2.24 9.74 8.97
C PHE A 86 1.19 10.31 8.02
N GLY A 87 1.62 10.91 6.91
CA GLY A 87 0.72 11.58 5.97
C GLY A 87 0.09 12.84 6.57
N ASP A 88 -0.49 13.66 5.70
CA ASP A 88 -1.35 14.76 6.10
C ASP A 88 -2.66 14.70 5.33
N LEU A 89 -3.60 13.92 5.87
CA LEU A 89 -4.97 13.77 5.35
C LEU A 89 -5.76 15.09 5.36
N LEU A 90 -5.38 16.05 6.20
CA LEU A 90 -6.09 17.33 6.35
C LEU A 90 -5.65 18.35 5.29
N SER A 91 -4.43 18.21 4.76
CA SER A 91 -3.87 19.08 3.73
C SER A 91 -4.31 18.76 2.29
N VAL A 92 -5.15 17.73 2.10
CA VAL A 92 -5.57 17.26 0.77
C VAL A 92 -6.39 18.35 0.05
N THR A 93 -5.97 18.73 -1.15
CA THR A 93 -6.67 19.73 -1.97
C THR A 93 -7.56 19.09 -3.04
N THR A 94 -8.47 19.87 -3.63
CA THR A 94 -9.31 19.40 -4.75
C THR A 94 -8.49 19.06 -6.01
N GLN A 95 -7.35 19.72 -6.21
CA GLN A 95 -6.43 19.41 -7.31
C GLN A 95 -5.79 18.02 -7.14
N ASP A 96 -5.48 17.64 -5.90
CA ASP A 96 -4.96 16.31 -5.60
C ASP A 96 -5.96 15.21 -5.97
N LEU A 97 -7.26 15.46 -5.75
CA LEU A 97 -8.32 14.51 -6.09
C LEU A 97 -8.40 14.25 -7.61
N TRP A 98 -8.21 15.30 -8.42
CA TRP A 98 -8.13 15.18 -9.88
C TRP A 98 -6.89 14.41 -10.36
N LEU A 99 -5.79 14.46 -9.61
CA LEU A 99 -4.58 13.68 -9.91
C LEU A 99 -4.74 12.20 -9.55
N ILE A 100 -5.37 11.90 -8.42
CA ILE A 100 -5.57 10.53 -7.93
C ILE A 100 -6.66 9.80 -8.73
N GLY A 101 -7.74 10.50 -9.11
CA GLY A 101 -8.92 9.92 -9.75
C GLY A 101 -8.59 9.01 -10.96
N PRO A 102 -7.82 9.49 -11.95
CA PRO A 102 -7.37 8.67 -13.08
C PRO A 102 -6.55 7.45 -12.65
N GLY A 103 -5.65 7.61 -11.67
CA GLY A 103 -4.83 6.50 -11.15
C GLY A 103 -5.68 5.41 -10.49
N VAL A 104 -6.67 5.79 -9.69
CA VAL A 104 -7.64 4.87 -9.08
C VAL A 104 -8.48 4.18 -10.16
N LEU A 105 -8.92 4.92 -11.19
CA LEU A 105 -9.68 4.35 -12.30
C LEU A 105 -8.85 3.28 -13.05
N VAL A 106 -7.56 3.55 -13.29
CA VAL A 106 -6.64 2.57 -13.90
C VAL A 106 -6.48 1.34 -13.03
N VAL A 107 -6.29 1.51 -11.71
CA VAL A 107 -6.19 0.40 -10.75
C VAL A 107 -7.46 -0.47 -10.77
N ILE A 108 -8.64 0.16 -10.70
CA ILE A 108 -9.93 -0.54 -10.75
C ILE A 108 -10.11 -1.26 -12.08
N ALA A 109 -9.78 -0.61 -13.21
CA ALA A 109 -9.90 -1.21 -14.54
C ALA A 109 -9.03 -2.46 -14.68
N ILE A 110 -7.77 -2.41 -14.21
CA ILE A 110 -6.87 -3.57 -14.23
C ILE A 110 -7.38 -4.67 -13.29
N MET A 111 -7.87 -4.32 -12.10
CA MET A 111 -8.46 -5.29 -11.18
C MET A 111 -9.68 -5.98 -11.77
N CYS A 112 -10.61 -5.24 -12.39
CA CYS A 112 -11.79 -5.81 -13.04
C CYS A 112 -11.41 -6.70 -14.23
N TRP A 113 -10.41 -6.31 -15.02
CA TRP A 113 -9.93 -7.09 -16.17
C TRP A 113 -9.26 -8.40 -15.73
N GLN A 114 -8.40 -8.36 -14.70
CA GLN A 114 -7.63 -9.51 -14.23
C GLN A 114 -8.31 -10.28 -13.08
N TRP A 115 -9.52 -9.91 -12.68
CA TRP A 115 -10.22 -10.45 -11.49
C TRP A 115 -10.21 -11.98 -11.43
N ARG A 116 -10.61 -12.63 -12.53
CA ARG A 116 -10.65 -14.10 -12.61
C ARG A 116 -9.27 -14.73 -12.42
N SER A 117 -8.25 -14.19 -13.06
CA SER A 117 -6.88 -14.72 -12.94
C SER A 117 -6.29 -14.51 -11.54
N LEU A 118 -6.57 -13.37 -10.90
CA LEU A 118 -6.15 -13.09 -9.53
C LEU A 118 -6.84 -14.05 -8.54
N LEU A 119 -8.14 -14.31 -8.73
CA LEU A 119 -8.88 -15.27 -7.90
C LEU A 119 -8.36 -16.69 -8.08
N SER A 120 -8.21 -17.17 -9.31
CA SER A 120 -7.69 -18.51 -9.58
C SER A 120 -6.31 -18.72 -8.95
N MET A 121 -5.42 -17.73 -9.07
CA MET A 121 -4.08 -17.76 -8.45
C MET A 121 -4.13 -17.82 -6.91
N THR A 122 -5.16 -17.21 -6.30
CA THR A 122 -5.31 -17.17 -4.83
C THR A 122 -5.92 -18.46 -4.28
N ILE A 123 -6.80 -19.11 -5.05
CA ILE A 123 -7.44 -20.39 -4.65
C ILE A 123 -6.46 -21.55 -4.78
N SER A 124 -5.85 -21.72 -5.95
CA SER A 124 -4.85 -22.76 -6.19
C SER A 124 -3.93 -22.39 -7.35
N GLN A 125 -2.64 -22.28 -7.03
CA GLN A 125 -1.61 -21.99 -8.04
C GLN A 125 -1.46 -23.13 -9.04
N GLU A 126 -1.61 -24.38 -8.61
CA GLU A 126 -1.56 -25.55 -9.51
C GLU A 126 -2.75 -25.57 -10.47
N LEU A 127 -3.97 -25.35 -9.98
CA LEU A 127 -5.16 -25.29 -10.84
C LEU A 127 -5.05 -24.15 -11.86
N ALA A 128 -4.61 -22.98 -11.42
CA ALA A 128 -4.39 -21.84 -12.30
C ALA A 128 -3.35 -22.16 -13.39
N HIS A 129 -2.30 -22.92 -13.07
CA HIS A 129 -1.31 -23.34 -14.05
C HIS A 129 -1.89 -24.31 -15.08
N VAL A 130 -2.71 -25.26 -14.63
CA VAL A 130 -3.42 -26.23 -15.49
C VAL A 130 -4.43 -25.52 -16.41
N ASP A 131 -5.10 -24.48 -15.91
CA ASP A 131 -6.02 -23.62 -16.68
C ASP A 131 -5.30 -22.69 -17.69
N GLY A 132 -3.98 -22.82 -17.84
CA GLY A 132 -3.17 -22.04 -18.80
C GLY A 132 -2.88 -20.61 -18.34
N ILE A 133 -3.15 -20.27 -17.08
CA ILE A 133 -2.84 -18.94 -16.53
C ILE A 133 -1.34 -18.85 -16.28
N ASN A 134 -0.72 -17.83 -16.88
CA ASN A 134 0.67 -17.53 -16.62
C ASN A 134 0.82 -16.88 -15.23
N LEU A 135 1.10 -17.71 -14.23
CA LEU A 135 1.32 -17.31 -12.83
C LEU A 135 2.29 -16.14 -12.68
N GLN A 136 3.37 -16.11 -13.46
CA GLN A 136 4.37 -15.04 -13.39
C GLN A 136 3.80 -13.70 -13.86
N ARG A 137 3.00 -13.70 -14.93
CA ARG A 137 2.35 -12.48 -15.43
C ARG A 137 1.30 -11.97 -14.45
N THR A 138 0.45 -12.85 -13.92
CA THR A 138 -0.58 -12.46 -12.94
C THR A 138 0.03 -11.92 -11.66
N ARG A 139 1.12 -12.54 -11.18
CA ARG A 139 1.87 -12.04 -10.01
C ARG A 139 2.51 -10.68 -10.29
N LEU A 140 3.12 -10.50 -11.45
CA LEU A 140 3.68 -9.21 -11.87
C LEU A 140 2.60 -8.11 -11.90
N ILE A 141 1.43 -8.40 -12.48
CA ILE A 141 0.31 -7.46 -12.51
C ILE A 141 -0.13 -7.11 -11.09
N LEU A 142 -0.30 -8.10 -10.20
CA LEU A 142 -0.65 -7.84 -8.80
C LEU A 142 0.36 -6.94 -8.11
N MET A 143 1.66 -7.20 -8.28
CA MET A 143 2.74 -6.38 -7.71
C MET A 143 2.76 -4.96 -8.26
N LEU A 144 2.53 -4.77 -9.57
CA LEU A 144 2.47 -3.45 -10.18
C LEU A 144 1.25 -2.65 -9.73
N VAL A 145 0.07 -3.29 -9.68
CA VAL A 145 -1.17 -2.64 -9.24
C VAL A 145 -1.08 -2.21 -7.79
N THR A 146 -0.50 -3.05 -6.94
CA THR A 146 -0.27 -2.73 -5.52
C THR A 146 0.77 -1.64 -5.36
N ALA A 147 1.88 -1.66 -6.11
CA ALA A 147 2.88 -0.59 -6.11
C ALA A 147 2.32 0.75 -6.60
N LEU A 148 1.49 0.73 -7.64
CA LEU A 148 0.79 1.92 -8.12
C LEU A 148 -0.17 2.45 -7.06
N THR A 149 -0.97 1.57 -6.44
CA THR A 149 -1.91 1.95 -5.37
C THR A 149 -1.17 2.60 -4.19
N ILE A 150 -0.05 2.01 -3.76
CA ILE A 150 0.79 2.55 -2.68
C ILE A 150 1.40 3.90 -3.08
N GLY A 151 1.93 4.02 -4.30
CA GLY A 151 2.50 5.27 -4.81
C GLY A 151 1.47 6.41 -4.87
N LEU A 152 0.26 6.13 -5.37
CA LEU A 152 -0.84 7.10 -5.42
C LEU A 152 -1.30 7.53 -4.02
N ALA A 153 -1.37 6.59 -3.08
CA ALA A 153 -1.83 6.84 -1.71
C ALA A 153 -0.77 7.51 -0.81
N MET A 154 0.52 7.34 -1.13
CA MET A 154 1.64 7.73 -0.26
C MET A 154 1.59 9.19 0.17
N LYS A 155 1.31 10.10 -0.76
CA LYS A 155 1.30 11.55 -0.47
C LYS A 155 0.33 11.92 0.66
N PHE A 156 -0.77 11.19 0.81
CA PHE A 156 -1.88 11.56 1.70
C PHE A 156 -1.96 10.66 2.93
N VAL A 157 -1.78 9.36 2.72
CA VAL A 157 -1.90 8.36 3.77
C VAL A 157 -0.58 8.23 4.55
N GLY A 158 0.56 8.44 3.91
CA GLY A 158 1.88 8.26 4.53
C GLY A 158 2.32 6.79 4.63
N ALA A 159 3.64 6.60 4.75
CA ALA A 159 4.27 5.28 4.64
C ALA A 159 3.82 4.31 5.72
N LEU A 160 3.68 4.77 6.97
CA LEU A 160 3.38 3.90 8.11
C LEU A 160 1.92 3.42 8.14
N ILE A 161 1.03 4.18 7.52
CA ILE A 161 -0.41 3.99 7.64
C ILE A 161 -0.94 3.14 6.51
N ILE A 162 -0.32 3.24 5.33
CA ILE A 162 -0.64 2.42 4.16
C ILE A 162 -0.69 0.94 4.53
N THR A 163 0.29 0.45 5.27
CA THR A 163 0.42 -0.96 5.62
C THR A 163 -0.72 -1.40 6.53
N SER A 164 -1.04 -0.56 7.52
CA SER A 164 -2.19 -0.74 8.41
C SER A 164 -3.51 -0.76 7.64
N LEU A 165 -3.70 0.18 6.70
CA LEU A 165 -4.92 0.29 5.90
C LEU A 165 -5.09 -0.84 4.88
N LEU A 166 -3.99 -1.42 4.40
CA LEU A 166 -4.02 -2.58 3.50
C LEU A 166 -4.37 -3.87 4.24
N ILE A 167 -3.90 -4.02 5.49
CA ILE A 167 -4.00 -5.27 6.24
C ILE A 167 -5.28 -5.32 7.09
N ILE A 168 -5.54 -4.29 7.91
CA ILE A 168 -6.55 -4.36 8.97
C ILE A 168 -7.98 -4.47 8.40
N PRO A 169 -8.44 -3.59 7.47
CA PRO A 169 -9.79 -3.68 6.93
C PRO A 169 -10.04 -5.00 6.18
N ALA A 170 -9.04 -5.50 5.45
CA ALA A 170 -9.11 -6.78 4.77
C ALA A 170 -9.19 -7.96 5.75
N ALA A 171 -8.44 -7.92 6.86
CA ALA A 171 -8.48 -8.94 7.90
C ALA A 171 -9.84 -8.98 8.62
N ILE A 172 -10.46 -7.82 8.87
CA ILE A 172 -11.82 -7.73 9.41
C ILE A 172 -12.83 -8.29 8.40
N ALA A 173 -12.76 -7.85 7.14
CA ALA A 173 -13.67 -8.26 6.08
C ALA A 173 -13.65 -9.78 5.86
N ARG A 174 -12.47 -10.39 5.89
CA ARG A 174 -12.28 -11.84 5.73
C ARG A 174 -13.09 -12.67 6.73
N ARG A 175 -13.43 -12.13 7.90
CA ARG A 175 -14.19 -12.85 8.92
C ARG A 175 -15.70 -12.85 8.71
N PHE A 176 -16.20 -11.93 7.88
CA PHE A 176 -17.62 -11.79 7.59
C PHE A 176 -17.96 -12.14 6.13
N ALA A 177 -16.96 -12.18 5.26
CA ALA A 177 -17.12 -12.46 3.84
C ALA A 177 -17.16 -13.97 3.55
N HIS A 178 -18.12 -14.36 2.70
CA HIS A 178 -18.25 -15.72 2.18
C HIS A 178 -17.77 -15.82 0.72
N THR A 179 -17.68 -14.68 0.02
CA THR A 179 -17.12 -14.60 -1.34
C THR A 179 -16.02 -13.54 -1.42
N PRO A 180 -15.07 -13.66 -2.36
CA PRO A 180 -14.02 -12.67 -2.57
C PRO A 180 -14.56 -11.27 -2.92
N GLU A 181 -15.65 -11.19 -3.68
CA GLU A 181 -16.33 -9.94 -4.03
C GLU A 181 -16.91 -9.27 -2.78
N GLN A 182 -17.55 -10.07 -1.91
CA GLN A 182 -18.05 -9.58 -0.63
C GLN A 182 -16.91 -9.11 0.28
N MET A 183 -15.76 -9.81 0.26
CA MET A 183 -14.58 -9.43 1.02
C MET A 183 -14.04 -8.07 0.57
N ALA A 184 -13.93 -7.85 -0.75
CA ALA A 184 -13.49 -6.58 -1.30
C ALA A 184 -14.44 -5.43 -0.91
N GLY A 185 -15.76 -5.62 -1.07
CA GLY A 185 -16.76 -4.62 -0.69
C GLY A 185 -16.73 -4.29 0.81
N LEU A 186 -16.67 -5.30 1.67
CA LEU A 186 -16.58 -5.11 3.12
C LEU A 186 -15.28 -4.41 3.52
N ALA A 187 -14.15 -4.76 2.92
CA ALA A 187 -12.86 -4.13 3.21
C ALA A 187 -12.88 -2.63 2.88
N VAL A 188 -13.51 -2.25 1.77
CA VAL A 188 -13.69 -0.83 1.38
C VAL A 188 -14.56 -0.09 2.39
N VAL A 189 -15.70 -0.65 2.79
CA VAL A 189 -16.59 -0.03 3.80
C VAL A 189 -15.89 0.12 5.15
N LEU A 190 -15.21 -0.93 5.61
CA LEU A 190 -14.48 -0.91 6.89
C LEU A 190 -13.29 0.06 6.86
N GLY A 191 -12.61 0.17 5.71
CA GLY A 191 -11.56 1.16 5.50
C GLY A 191 -12.11 2.59 5.58
N MET A 192 -13.24 2.87 4.92
CA MET A 192 -13.92 4.17 5.03
C MET A 192 -14.34 4.49 6.47
N LEU A 193 -14.89 3.51 7.20
CA LEU A 193 -15.24 3.66 8.62
C LEU A 193 -14.02 3.92 9.51
N ALA A 194 -12.90 3.23 9.27
CA ALA A 194 -11.67 3.44 10.02
C ALA A 194 -11.06 4.83 9.77
N VAL A 195 -11.03 5.28 8.52
CA VAL A 195 -10.51 6.61 8.16
C VAL A 195 -11.41 7.70 8.73
N THR A 196 -12.73 7.61 8.52
CA THR A 196 -13.67 8.60 9.04
C THR A 196 -13.67 8.65 10.57
N GLY A 197 -13.71 7.49 11.24
CA GLY A 197 -13.63 7.41 12.70
C GLY A 197 -12.33 7.97 13.26
N GLY A 198 -11.20 7.66 12.62
CA GLY A 198 -9.89 8.19 13.00
C GLY A 198 -9.76 9.71 12.82
N LEU A 199 -10.28 10.24 11.71
CA LEU A 199 -10.29 11.68 11.44
C LEU A 199 -11.21 12.44 12.41
N ILE A 200 -12.38 11.90 12.75
CA ILE A 200 -13.27 12.49 13.76
C ILE A 200 -12.54 12.53 15.12
N PHE A 201 -11.90 11.44 15.52
CA PHE A 201 -11.14 11.39 16.77
C PHE A 201 -9.97 12.40 16.78
N SER A 202 -9.26 12.51 15.66
CA SER A 202 -8.21 13.51 15.46
C SER A 202 -8.73 14.94 15.60
N ALA A 203 -9.89 15.24 15.02
CA ALA A 203 -10.51 16.56 15.09
C ALA A 203 -10.93 16.96 16.51
N PHE A 204 -11.40 16.01 17.34
CA PHE A 204 -11.79 16.31 18.72
C PHE A 204 -10.60 16.45 19.68
N TYR A 205 -9.58 15.62 19.53
CA TYR A 205 -8.45 15.55 20.47
C TYR A 205 -7.17 16.24 19.99
N ASN A 206 -7.20 16.91 18.83
CA ASN A 206 -6.03 17.52 18.17
C ASN A 206 -4.83 16.54 18.06
N THR A 207 -5.11 15.26 17.88
CA THR A 207 -4.10 14.22 17.70
C THR A 207 -3.70 14.11 16.23
N PRO A 208 -2.49 13.63 15.91
CA PRO A 208 -2.07 13.42 14.52
C PRO A 208 -3.07 12.51 13.78
N ALA A 209 -3.62 12.99 12.66
CA ALA A 209 -4.67 12.31 11.90
C ALA A 209 -4.30 10.87 11.57
N GLY A 210 -3.05 10.67 11.16
CA GLY A 210 -2.54 9.40 10.74
C GLY A 210 -2.61 8.28 11.80
N PRO A 211 -1.88 8.39 12.91
CA PRO A 211 -1.97 7.46 14.04
C PRO A 211 -3.40 7.21 14.53
N SER A 212 -4.26 8.24 14.55
CA SER A 212 -5.66 8.11 14.96
C SER A 212 -6.47 7.20 14.03
N VAL A 213 -6.19 7.20 12.72
CA VAL A 213 -6.78 6.24 11.76
C VAL A 213 -6.34 4.82 12.05
N VAL A 214 -5.06 4.58 12.35
CA VAL A 214 -4.55 3.24 12.69
C VAL A 214 -5.17 2.72 13.99
N LEU A 215 -5.32 3.58 15.00
CA LEU A 215 -5.99 3.24 16.26
C LEU A 215 -7.46 2.91 16.04
N SER A 216 -8.17 3.67 15.21
CA SER A 216 -9.56 3.39 14.85
C SER A 216 -9.70 2.05 14.12
N ALA A 217 -8.84 1.77 13.13
CA ALA A 217 -8.81 0.49 12.42
C ALA A 217 -8.55 -0.68 13.39
N SER A 218 -7.58 -0.53 14.29
CA SER A 218 -7.22 -1.54 15.29
C SER A 218 -8.37 -1.80 16.27
N PHE A 219 -9.08 -0.75 16.68
CA PHE A 219 -10.27 -0.88 17.52
C PHE A 219 -11.39 -1.65 16.82
N LEU A 220 -11.66 -1.35 15.55
CA LEU A 220 -12.62 -2.10 14.73
C LEU A 220 -12.23 -3.58 14.60
N PHE A 221 -10.93 -3.88 14.49
CA PHE A 221 -10.42 -5.24 14.45
C PHE A 221 -10.63 -6.00 15.76
N ILE A 222 -10.33 -5.36 16.89
CA ILE A 222 -10.59 -5.93 18.21
C ILE A 222 -12.09 -6.19 18.41
N LEU A 223 -12.95 -5.24 18.02
CA LEU A 223 -14.40 -5.41 18.10
C LEU A 223 -14.89 -6.59 17.24
N SER A 224 -14.30 -6.78 16.06
CA SER A 224 -14.57 -7.96 15.24
C SER A 224 -14.21 -9.25 15.99
N LEU A 225 -13.12 -9.30 16.78
CA LEU A 225 -12.68 -10.51 17.53
C LEU A 225 -13.70 -11.00 18.55
N ILE A 226 -14.53 -10.10 19.07
CA ILE A 226 -15.58 -10.43 20.04
C ILE A 226 -16.71 -11.24 19.38
N ARG A 227 -16.96 -11.09 18.07
CA ARG A 227 -17.91 -11.95 17.36
C ARG A 227 -17.29 -13.31 17.03
N LYS A 228 -17.92 -14.38 17.55
CA LYS A 228 -17.59 -15.78 17.19
C LYS A 228 -17.58 -15.93 15.67
N GLN A 229 -16.51 -16.53 15.13
CA GLN A 229 -16.49 -16.97 13.74
C GLN A 229 -17.64 -17.96 13.53
N PRO A 230 -18.49 -17.79 12.50
CA PRO A 230 -19.27 -18.91 12.00
C PRO A 230 -18.27 -19.97 11.53
N ALA A 231 -18.34 -21.15 12.13
CA ALA A 231 -17.51 -22.30 11.78
C ALA A 231 -17.89 -22.83 10.38
#